data_AF-A0A1F6FN68-F1
#
_entry.id   AF-A0A1F6FN68-F1
#
_cell.length_a   1.000
_cell.length_b   1.000
_cell.length_c   1.000
_cell.angle_alpha   90.00
_cell.angle_beta   90.00
_cell.angle_gamma   90.00
#
_symmetry.space_group_name_H-M   'P 1'
#
loop_
_entity.id
_entity.type
_entity.pdbx_description
1 polymer ?
#
loop_
_entity_poly.entity_id
_entity_poly.type
_entity_poly.pdbx_seq_one_letter_code
_entity_poly.pdbx_strand_id
1 'polypeptide(L)'
;MRRNFIENKYCVLYFDFMWRKIVKFEIIILMAVVLLVFTLPILAREIDESRFRIENYMRIKTGLPENKTTVWSGELPEIEEKVKIKKIIIDLSEQKLNTYENDELTGEYPVSTGKNGMKTPPGEFKVYEKRARAWSKMAGLWMPYWMLIDPVRGMGIHELPEWPSGYKEGADHLGTPVSHGCVRLGVGPAKIVYDWADIGTRVIIQE
;
A
#
# COMPACT_ATOMS: atom_id res chain seq x y z
N MET A 1 -22.08 -13.89 -83.06
CA MET A 1 -22.47 -14.50 -81.78
C MET A 1 -21.22 -14.74 -80.92
N ARG A 2 -20.73 -13.72 -80.17
CA ARG A 2 -19.62 -13.82 -79.18
C ARG A 2 -19.39 -12.47 -78.43
N ARG A 3 -20.46 -11.72 -78.13
CA ARG A 3 -20.36 -10.39 -77.48
C ARG A 3 -20.46 -10.40 -75.94
N ASN A 4 -20.66 -11.55 -75.28
CA ASN A 4 -21.08 -11.56 -73.86
C ASN A 4 -20.05 -12.13 -72.86
N PHE A 5 -18.77 -12.28 -73.21
CA PHE A 5 -17.80 -12.96 -72.32
C PHE A 5 -16.80 -12.05 -71.59
N ILE A 6 -16.71 -10.75 -71.93
CA ILE A 6 -15.69 -9.84 -71.39
C ILE A 6 -16.25 -8.94 -70.27
N GLU A 7 -17.52 -8.56 -70.30
CA GLU A 7 -18.13 -7.70 -69.27
C GLU A 7 -18.24 -8.36 -67.88
N ASN A 8 -18.29 -9.70 -67.82
CA ASN A 8 -18.52 -10.41 -66.57
C ASN A 8 -17.27 -10.51 -65.66
N LYS A 9 -16.05 -10.39 -66.21
CA LYS A 9 -14.81 -10.48 -65.42
C LYS A 9 -14.52 -9.21 -64.62
N TYR A 10 -14.86 -8.04 -65.16
CA TYR A 10 -14.64 -6.77 -64.48
C TYR A 10 -15.63 -6.55 -63.34
N CYS A 11 -16.87 -7.03 -63.47
CA CYS A 11 -17.89 -6.92 -62.43
C CYS A 11 -17.55 -7.78 -61.19
N VAL A 12 -17.07 -9.02 -61.38
CA VAL A 12 -16.67 -9.92 -60.28
C VAL A 12 -15.43 -9.41 -59.54
N LEU A 13 -14.42 -8.89 -60.26
CA LEU A 13 -13.21 -8.31 -59.64
C LEU A 13 -13.52 -7.02 -58.88
N TYR A 14 -14.44 -6.19 -59.38
CA TYR A 14 -14.88 -4.98 -58.69
C TYR A 14 -15.66 -5.33 -57.42
N PHE A 15 -16.55 -6.32 -57.49
CA PHE A 15 -17.33 -6.79 -56.34
C PHE A 15 -16.45 -7.40 -55.25
N ASP A 16 -15.45 -8.21 -55.60
CA ASP A 16 -14.54 -8.85 -54.64
C ASP A 16 -13.57 -7.83 -54.00
N PHE A 17 -13.13 -6.81 -54.75
CA PHE A 17 -12.35 -5.69 -54.23
C PHE A 17 -13.17 -4.81 -53.27
N MET A 18 -14.41 -4.49 -53.64
CA MET A 18 -15.32 -3.69 -52.82
C MET A 18 -15.73 -4.44 -51.55
N TRP A 19 -16.02 -5.74 -51.65
CA TRP A 19 -16.32 -6.62 -50.52
C TRP A 19 -15.14 -6.74 -49.56
N ARG A 20 -13.92 -6.92 -50.06
CA ARG A 20 -12.70 -6.92 -49.23
C ARG A 20 -12.47 -5.58 -48.52
N LYS A 21 -12.85 -4.44 -49.11
CA LYS A 21 -12.79 -3.13 -48.44
C LYS A 21 -13.87 -2.99 -47.38
N ILE A 22 -15.10 -3.41 -47.65
CA ILE A 22 -16.22 -3.37 -46.70
C ILE A 22 -15.92 -4.28 -45.51
N VAL A 23 -15.50 -5.53 -45.74
CA VAL A 23 -15.13 -6.47 -44.68
C VAL A 23 -13.93 -5.98 -43.87
N LYS A 24 -12.92 -5.36 -44.51
CA LYS A 24 -11.81 -4.73 -43.78
C LYS A 24 -12.27 -3.55 -42.94
N PHE A 25 -13.22 -2.75 -43.42
CA PHE A 25 -13.77 -1.62 -42.68
C PHE A 25 -14.58 -2.08 -41.46
N GLU A 26 -15.42 -3.11 -41.64
CA GLU A 26 -16.14 -3.80 -40.56
C GLU A 26 -15.17 -4.36 -39.51
N ILE A 27 -14.10 -5.05 -39.93
CA ILE A 27 -13.08 -5.60 -39.02
C ILE A 27 -12.34 -4.48 -38.27
N ILE A 28 -12.01 -3.37 -38.94
CA ILE A 28 -11.36 -2.22 -38.29
C ILE A 28 -12.28 -1.58 -37.26
N ILE A 29 -13.57 -1.43 -37.57
CA ILE A 29 -14.57 -0.94 -36.62
C ILE A 29 -14.69 -1.90 -35.43
N LEU A 30 -14.78 -3.20 -35.68
CA LEU A 30 -14.89 -4.21 -34.63
C LEU A 30 -13.65 -4.20 -33.73
N MET A 31 -12.46 -4.11 -34.32
CA MET A 31 -11.20 -3.98 -33.57
C MET A 31 -11.12 -2.69 -32.78
N ALA A 32 -11.58 -1.56 -33.32
CA ALA A 32 -11.61 -0.28 -32.60
C ALA A 32 -12.59 -0.32 -31.42
N VAL A 33 -13.76 -0.95 -31.59
CA VAL A 33 -14.76 -1.16 -30.53
C VAL A 33 -14.19 -2.06 -29.43
N VAL A 34 -13.55 -3.17 -29.79
CA VAL A 34 -12.88 -4.07 -28.84
C VAL A 34 -11.79 -3.31 -28.08
N LEU A 35 -10.95 -2.55 -28.78
CA LEU A 35 -9.89 -1.77 -28.14
C LEU A 35 -10.48 -0.72 -27.17
N LEU A 36 -11.55 -0.03 -27.55
CA LEU A 36 -12.30 0.88 -26.67
C LEU A 36 -12.86 0.16 -25.44
N VAL A 37 -13.53 -0.98 -25.61
CA VAL A 37 -14.13 -1.75 -24.50
C VAL A 37 -13.05 -2.29 -23.54
N PHE A 38 -11.86 -2.64 -24.01
CA PHE A 38 -10.76 -3.11 -23.16
C PHE A 38 -9.95 -1.98 -22.52
N THR A 39 -9.81 -0.82 -23.18
CA THR A 39 -9.05 0.33 -22.65
C THR A 39 -9.85 1.22 -21.73
N LEU A 40 -11.16 1.38 -21.97
CA LEU A 40 -12.04 2.22 -21.14
C LEU A 40 -12.07 1.80 -19.66
N PRO A 41 -12.14 0.51 -19.27
CA PRO A 41 -12.11 0.10 -17.86
C PRO A 41 -10.77 0.40 -17.19
N ILE A 42 -9.67 0.32 -17.96
CA ILE A 42 -8.32 0.63 -17.47
C ILE A 42 -8.20 2.14 -17.23
N LEU A 43 -8.64 2.96 -18.18
CA LEU A 43 -8.65 4.42 -18.04
C LEU A 43 -9.62 4.89 -16.95
N ALA A 44 -10.79 4.26 -16.83
CA ALA A 44 -11.76 4.55 -15.77
C ALA A 44 -11.20 4.25 -14.36
N ARG A 45 -10.33 3.23 -14.24
CA ARG A 45 -9.68 2.88 -12.99
C ARG A 45 -8.62 3.91 -12.55
N GLU A 46 -7.95 4.56 -13.51
CA GLU A 46 -6.98 5.65 -13.24
C GLU A 46 -7.67 6.96 -12.82
N ILE A 47 -8.90 7.20 -13.29
CA ILE A 47 -9.69 8.40 -12.91
C ILE A 47 -10.28 8.26 -11.49
N ASP A 48 -10.58 7.05 -11.01
CA ASP A 48 -11.27 6.85 -9.73
C ASP A 48 -10.37 7.07 -8.48
N GLU A 49 -9.04 6.90 -8.61
CA GLU A 49 -8.11 7.26 -7.52
C GLU A 49 -8.10 8.77 -7.23
N SER A 50 -8.37 9.60 -8.25
CA SER A 50 -8.46 11.05 -8.08
C SER A 50 -9.74 11.49 -7.34
N ARG A 51 -10.84 10.74 -7.47
CA ARG A 51 -12.10 11.02 -6.76
C ARG A 51 -11.97 10.84 -5.25
N PHE A 52 -11.19 9.85 -4.81
CA PHE A 52 -10.98 9.59 -3.38
C PHE A 52 -10.22 10.72 -2.68
N ARG A 53 -9.35 11.47 -3.39
CA ARG A 53 -8.71 12.68 -2.83
C ARG A 53 -9.64 13.89 -2.83
N ILE A 54 -10.48 14.04 -3.85
CA ILE A 54 -11.36 15.20 -3.99
C ILE A 54 -12.51 15.16 -2.98
N GLU A 55 -13.18 14.02 -2.76
CA GLU A 55 -14.27 13.96 -1.77
C GLU A 55 -13.77 14.20 -0.34
N ASN A 56 -12.61 13.63 0.01
CA ASN A 56 -11.97 13.88 1.31
C ASN A 56 -11.53 15.35 1.47
N TYR A 57 -11.04 16.00 0.41
CA TYR A 57 -10.68 17.42 0.42
C TYR A 57 -11.91 18.35 0.47
N MET A 58 -12.97 18.01 -0.27
CA MET A 58 -14.21 18.79 -0.30
C MET A 58 -14.97 18.70 1.02
N ARG A 59 -15.00 17.54 1.68
CA ARG A 59 -15.60 17.37 3.01
C ARG A 59 -14.91 18.22 4.09
N ILE A 60 -13.60 18.42 3.98
CA ILE A 60 -12.85 19.36 4.82
C ILE A 60 -13.28 20.80 4.50
N LYS A 61 -13.35 21.18 3.21
CA LYS A 61 -13.65 22.56 2.82
C LYS A 61 -15.10 22.99 3.06
N THR A 62 -16.06 22.07 2.99
CA THR A 62 -17.49 22.34 3.24
C THR A 62 -17.89 22.20 4.71
N GLY A 63 -17.10 21.48 5.51
CA GLY A 63 -17.25 21.39 6.97
C GLY A 63 -16.53 22.49 7.75
N LEU A 64 -15.56 23.16 7.12
CA LEU A 64 -14.95 24.36 7.68
C LEU A 64 -15.93 25.53 7.53
N PRO A 65 -16.29 26.23 8.61
CA PRO A 65 -17.11 27.42 8.49
C PRO A 65 -16.41 28.40 7.52
N GLU A 66 -17.15 28.90 6.53
CA GLU A 66 -16.76 30.09 5.77
C GLU A 66 -16.23 31.12 6.77
N ASN A 67 -15.10 31.77 6.44
CA ASN A 67 -14.40 32.75 7.26
C ASN A 67 -15.33 33.90 7.73
N LYS A 68 -16.21 33.60 8.67
CA LYS A 68 -16.70 34.47 9.71
C LYS A 68 -15.63 34.36 10.77
N THR A 69 -14.91 35.46 10.94
CA THR A 69 -14.23 35.76 12.19
C THR A 69 -15.25 35.63 13.31
N THR A 70 -15.39 34.42 13.84
CA THR A 70 -16.06 34.17 15.11
C THR A 70 -15.05 34.65 16.14
N VAL A 71 -15.27 35.85 16.65
CA VAL A 71 -14.62 36.29 17.88
C VAL A 71 -15.12 35.31 18.93
N TRP A 72 -14.28 34.33 19.25
CA TRP A 72 -14.55 33.34 20.27
C TRP A 72 -14.62 34.09 21.60
N SER A 73 -15.84 34.25 22.15
CA SER A 73 -16.08 35.02 23.38
C SER A 73 -16.25 34.14 24.62
N GLY A 74 -15.80 32.89 24.55
CA GLY A 74 -15.76 31.96 25.69
C GLY A 74 -14.31 31.65 26.11
N GLU A 75 -14.14 31.06 27.28
CA GLU A 75 -12.89 30.36 27.63
C GLU A 75 -12.78 29.09 26.79
N LEU A 76 -11.66 28.92 26.07
CA LEU A 76 -11.41 27.68 25.33
C LEU A 76 -11.65 26.50 26.27
N PRO A 77 -12.34 25.42 25.83
CA PRO A 77 -12.49 24.25 26.67
C PRO A 77 -11.09 23.79 27.06
N GLU A 78 -10.85 23.65 28.35
CA GLU A 78 -9.62 23.04 28.83
C GLU A 78 -9.61 21.61 28.26
N ILE A 79 -8.75 21.37 27.27
CA ILE A 79 -8.57 20.03 26.70
C ILE A 79 -7.83 19.24 27.78
N GLU A 80 -8.56 18.70 28.74
CA GLU A 80 -8.01 17.90 29.86
C GLU A 80 -7.36 16.60 29.37
N GLU A 81 -7.61 16.19 28.11
CA GLU A 81 -6.98 15.01 27.53
C GLU A 81 -5.55 15.33 27.11
N LYS A 82 -4.61 15.11 28.03
CA LYS A 82 -3.17 15.22 27.81
C LYS A 82 -2.79 14.36 26.60
N VAL A 83 -2.53 15.00 25.45
CA VAL A 83 -2.14 14.32 24.21
C VAL A 83 -0.88 13.48 24.49
N LYS A 84 -1.04 12.16 24.49
CA LYS A 84 0.05 11.21 24.72
C LYS A 84 0.93 11.16 23.48
N ILE A 85 2.16 11.63 23.59
CA ILE A 85 3.13 11.59 22.49
C ILE A 85 3.82 10.23 22.51
N LYS A 86 3.43 9.35 21.58
CA LYS A 86 4.01 8.01 21.42
C LYS A 86 5.11 7.99 20.36
N LYS A 87 6.24 7.34 20.65
CA LYS A 87 7.29 7.03 19.68
C LYS A 87 7.89 5.65 19.89
N ILE A 88 8.33 5.03 18.81
CA ILE A 88 9.12 3.80 18.80
C ILE A 88 10.54 4.15 18.40
N ILE A 89 11.52 3.65 19.14
CA ILE A 89 12.93 3.72 18.75
C ILE A 89 13.42 2.28 18.52
N ILE A 90 14.03 2.04 17.37
CA ILE A 90 14.64 0.77 17.01
C ILE A 90 16.15 1.01 16.92
N ASP A 91 16.87 0.36 17.80
CA ASP A 91 18.32 0.43 17.85
C ASP A 91 18.91 -0.78 17.14
N LEU A 92 19.62 -0.53 16.04
CA LEU A 92 20.19 -1.58 15.19
C LEU A 92 21.44 -2.21 15.82
N SER A 93 22.22 -1.48 16.62
CA SER A 93 23.41 -2.03 17.28
C SER A 93 23.04 -2.88 18.50
N GLU A 94 22.03 -2.46 19.27
CA GLU A 94 21.52 -3.24 20.40
C GLU A 94 20.52 -4.33 19.99
N GLN A 95 19.98 -4.28 18.76
CA GLN A 95 18.89 -5.14 18.29
C GLN A 95 17.67 -5.09 19.22
N LYS A 96 17.25 -3.87 19.57
CA LYS A 96 16.11 -3.62 20.45
C LYS A 96 15.10 -2.67 19.84
N LEU A 97 13.86 -2.83 20.29
CA LEU A 97 12.77 -1.89 20.05
C LEU A 97 12.26 -1.38 21.38
N ASN A 98 12.28 -0.05 21.53
CA ASN A 98 11.85 0.67 22.71
C ASN A 98 10.60 1.48 22.40
N THR A 99 9.58 1.39 23.24
CA THR A 99 8.36 2.19 23.15
C THR A 99 8.41 3.30 24.18
N TYR A 100 8.09 4.53 23.78
CA TYR A 100 8.06 5.69 24.67
C TYR A 100 6.71 6.39 24.61
N GLU A 101 6.22 6.84 25.77
CA GLU A 101 5.06 7.70 25.91
C GLU A 101 5.46 8.94 26.71
N ASN A 102 5.31 10.13 26.12
CA ASN A 102 5.75 11.40 26.73
C ASN A 102 7.22 11.38 27.18
N ASP A 103 8.09 10.78 26.35
CA ASP A 103 9.53 10.58 26.59
C ASP A 103 9.89 9.61 27.74
N GLU A 104 8.91 8.97 28.38
CA GLU A 104 9.13 7.90 29.33
C GLU A 104 9.17 6.54 28.63
N LEU A 105 10.15 5.70 28.97
CA LEU A 105 10.27 4.34 28.43
C LEU A 105 9.13 3.47 29.00
N THR A 106 8.33 2.88 28.12
CA THR A 106 7.16 2.04 28.46
C THR A 106 7.38 0.56 28.17
N GLY A 107 8.37 0.22 27.35
CA GLY A 107 8.71 -1.15 27.00
C GLY A 107 10.01 -1.23 26.22
N GLU A 108 10.72 -2.33 26.40
CA GLU A 108 11.97 -2.68 25.71
C GLU A 108 11.87 -4.15 25.29
N TYR A 109 12.13 -4.42 24.01
CA TYR A 109 11.95 -5.75 23.43
C TYR A 109 13.11 -6.10 22.50
N PRO A 110 13.66 -7.33 22.57
CA PRO A 110 14.63 -7.77 21.59
C PRO A 110 13.96 -7.93 20.23
N VAL A 111 14.65 -7.51 19.18
CA VAL A 111 14.20 -7.64 17.79
C VAL A 111 15.21 -8.37 16.94
N SER A 112 14.77 -8.79 15.75
CA SER A 112 15.68 -9.22 14.70
C SER A 112 15.44 -8.38 13.45
N THR A 113 16.43 -7.56 13.09
CA THR A 113 16.37 -6.66 11.94
C THR A 113 17.06 -7.27 10.71
N GLY A 114 17.19 -6.50 9.64
CA GLY A 114 17.75 -6.95 8.38
C GLY A 114 19.22 -7.38 8.47
N LYS A 115 19.52 -8.57 7.97
CA LYS A 115 20.90 -9.09 7.88
C LYS A 115 21.77 -8.29 6.90
N ASN A 116 23.07 -8.54 6.90
CA ASN A 116 23.97 -7.91 5.94
C ASN A 116 23.54 -8.20 4.48
N GLY A 117 23.56 -7.18 3.61
CA GLY A 117 23.01 -7.22 2.26
C GLY A 117 21.49 -6.98 2.16
N MET A 118 20.77 -7.00 3.28
CA MET A 118 19.33 -6.72 3.38
C MET A 118 19.02 -5.86 4.63
N LYS A 119 19.92 -4.92 4.92
CA LYS A 119 19.89 -4.12 6.14
C LYS A 119 18.60 -3.32 6.25
N THR A 120 18.08 -3.25 7.47
CA THR A 120 17.05 -2.26 7.83
C THR A 120 17.70 -0.87 7.78
N PRO A 121 17.19 0.08 6.98
CA PRO A 121 17.79 1.41 6.88
C PRO A 121 17.53 2.23 8.16
N PRO A 122 18.51 2.98 8.67
CA PRO A 122 18.25 4.02 9.66
C PRO A 122 17.43 5.15 9.05
N GLY A 123 16.71 5.89 9.89
CA GLY A 123 15.91 7.03 9.48
C GLY A 123 14.65 7.24 10.32
N GLU A 124 13.85 8.19 9.90
CA GLU A 124 12.56 8.50 10.52
C GLU A 124 11.40 8.00 9.68
N PHE A 125 10.51 7.28 10.33
CA PHE A 125 9.35 6.62 9.77
C PHE A 125 8.14 6.87 10.67
N LYS A 126 7.02 6.27 10.30
CA LYS A 126 5.81 6.21 11.12
C LYS A 126 5.04 4.95 10.81
N VAL A 127 4.11 4.57 11.67
CA VAL A 127 3.16 3.49 11.37
C VAL A 127 2.15 4.00 10.33
N TYR A 128 2.20 3.49 9.11
CA TYR A 128 1.28 3.85 8.03
C TYR A 128 0.01 3.00 8.03
N GLU A 129 0.15 1.72 8.37
CA GLU A 129 -0.92 0.75 8.31
C GLU A 129 -0.71 -0.34 9.35
N LYS A 130 -1.81 -0.90 9.85
CA LYS A 130 -1.82 -2.02 10.80
C LYS A 130 -2.69 -3.16 10.27
N ARG A 131 -2.19 -4.40 10.31
CA ARG A 131 -2.96 -5.61 10.01
C ARG A 131 -2.68 -6.67 11.07
N ALA A 132 -3.73 -7.21 11.68
CA ALA A 132 -3.59 -8.26 12.69
C ALA A 132 -2.85 -9.50 12.13
N ARG A 133 -3.02 -9.78 10.83
CA ARG A 133 -2.32 -10.85 10.13
C ARG A 133 -2.13 -10.48 8.66
N ALA A 134 -0.89 -10.27 8.22
CA ALA A 134 -0.58 -9.94 6.82
C ALA A 134 0.02 -11.14 6.09
N TRP A 135 -0.33 -11.32 4.80
CA TRP A 135 0.27 -12.35 3.95
C TRP A 135 1.37 -11.76 3.07
N SER A 136 2.58 -12.33 3.13
CA SER A 136 3.64 -12.03 2.18
C SER A 136 3.58 -13.01 1.01
N LYS A 137 3.13 -12.55 -0.16
CA LYS A 137 3.11 -13.38 -1.38
C LYS A 137 4.51 -13.81 -1.80
N MET A 138 5.49 -12.94 -1.63
CA MET A 138 6.89 -13.20 -2.01
C MET A 138 7.55 -14.25 -1.12
N ALA A 139 7.27 -14.22 0.19
CA ALA A 139 7.87 -15.14 1.15
C ALA A 139 6.99 -16.37 1.46
N GLY A 140 5.74 -16.40 1.01
CA GLY A 140 4.82 -17.52 1.23
C GLY A 140 4.47 -17.76 2.70
N LEU A 141 4.38 -16.70 3.50
CA LEU A 141 4.20 -16.76 4.95
C LEU A 141 3.32 -15.65 5.49
N TRP A 142 2.76 -15.87 6.67
CA TRP A 142 2.00 -14.90 7.46
C TRP A 142 2.94 -14.11 8.37
N MET A 143 2.61 -12.84 8.54
CA MET A 143 3.27 -11.88 9.43
C MET A 143 2.20 -11.35 10.39
N PRO A 144 2.06 -11.97 11.59
CA PRO A 144 1.13 -11.50 12.60
C PRO A 144 1.52 -10.11 13.12
N TYR A 145 0.52 -9.32 13.52
CA TYR A 145 0.71 -7.99 14.11
C TYR A 145 1.55 -7.04 13.23
N TRP A 146 1.25 -7.05 11.93
CA TRP A 146 1.96 -6.28 10.93
C TRP A 146 1.70 -4.78 11.08
N MET A 147 2.77 -4.00 11.18
CA MET A 147 2.78 -2.54 11.12
C MET A 147 3.67 -2.08 9.97
N LEU A 148 3.10 -1.52 8.91
CA LEU A 148 3.86 -0.98 7.79
C LEU A 148 4.55 0.31 8.22
N ILE A 149 5.88 0.39 8.07
CA ILE A 149 6.65 1.60 8.43
C ILE A 149 7.34 2.26 7.23
N ASP A 150 7.62 1.49 6.16
CA ASP A 150 8.14 2.02 4.91
C ASP A 150 7.35 1.41 3.73
N PRO A 151 6.36 2.14 3.19
CA PRO A 151 5.56 1.70 2.06
C PRO A 151 6.37 1.51 0.77
N VAL A 152 7.46 2.25 0.59
CA VAL A 152 8.29 2.20 -0.62
C VAL A 152 9.06 0.89 -0.67
N ARG A 153 9.59 0.45 0.47
CA ARG A 153 10.32 -0.82 0.58
C ARG A 153 9.43 -2.01 0.96
N GLY A 154 8.16 -1.77 1.30
CA GLY A 154 7.27 -2.80 1.84
C GLY A 154 7.75 -3.36 3.18
N MET A 155 8.41 -2.54 3.99
CA MET A 155 9.05 -2.93 5.24
C MET A 155 8.17 -2.55 6.44
N GLY A 156 8.13 -3.46 7.42
CA GLY A 156 7.27 -3.32 8.60
C GLY A 156 7.87 -3.93 9.85
N ILE A 157 7.18 -3.67 10.96
CA ILE A 157 7.37 -4.35 12.24
C ILE A 157 6.32 -5.47 12.32
N HIS A 158 6.70 -6.67 12.73
CA HIS A 158 5.76 -7.79 12.86
C HIS A 158 6.29 -8.89 13.78
N GLU A 159 5.42 -9.81 14.21
CA GLU A 159 5.83 -11.02 14.93
C GLU A 159 6.64 -11.96 14.04
N LEU A 160 7.41 -12.86 14.64
CA LEU A 160 8.00 -14.04 14.00
C LEU A 160 7.06 -14.66 12.93
N PRO A 161 7.55 -14.82 11.68
CA PRO A 161 6.80 -15.41 10.57
C PRO A 161 6.14 -16.75 10.90
N GLU A 162 4.99 -16.99 10.28
CA GLU A 162 4.24 -18.23 10.41
C GLU A 162 3.88 -18.78 9.03
N TRP A 163 4.22 -20.04 8.79
CA TRP A 163 3.96 -20.72 7.52
C TRP A 163 2.53 -21.28 7.48
N PRO A 164 1.97 -21.56 6.29
CA PRO A 164 0.63 -22.15 6.16
C PRO A 164 0.43 -23.47 6.92
N SER A 165 1.51 -24.20 7.22
CA SER A 165 1.48 -25.42 8.04
C SER A 165 1.22 -25.15 9.53
N GLY A 166 1.23 -23.90 9.97
CA GLY A 166 1.17 -23.50 11.39
C GLY A 166 2.54 -23.47 12.07
N TYR A 167 3.62 -23.87 11.37
CA TYR A 167 4.98 -23.70 11.87
C TYR A 167 5.30 -22.21 12.02
N LYS A 168 5.98 -21.84 13.11
CA LYS A 168 6.40 -20.47 13.40
C LYS A 168 7.92 -20.40 13.51
N GLU A 169 8.49 -19.28 13.06
CA GLU A 169 9.93 -19.04 13.13
C GLU A 169 10.39 -19.11 14.59
N GLY A 170 11.55 -19.72 14.84
CA GLY A 170 12.12 -19.83 16.18
C GLY A 170 12.58 -18.47 16.72
N ALA A 171 12.52 -18.27 18.03
CA ALA A 171 12.84 -16.99 18.66
C ALA A 171 14.34 -16.82 19.00
N ASP A 172 15.15 -17.88 18.88
CA ASP A 172 16.54 -17.91 19.35
C ASP A 172 17.46 -16.87 18.69
N HIS A 173 17.06 -16.33 17.54
CA HIS A 173 17.80 -15.31 16.81
C HIS A 173 17.37 -13.87 17.15
N LEU A 174 16.40 -13.67 18.05
CA LEU A 174 16.06 -12.33 18.54
C LEU A 174 17.27 -11.74 19.26
N GLY A 175 17.60 -10.48 18.97
CA GLY A 175 18.88 -9.87 19.34
C GLY A 175 19.97 -10.01 18.27
N THR A 176 19.69 -10.66 17.13
CA THR A 176 20.62 -10.78 16.00
C THR A 176 19.92 -10.40 14.69
N PRO A 177 20.58 -9.68 13.76
CA PRO A 177 19.96 -9.34 12.47
C PRO A 177 19.90 -10.54 11.52
N VAL A 178 18.70 -11.11 11.30
CA VAL A 178 18.50 -12.25 10.37
C VAL A 178 17.41 -12.02 9.31
N SER A 179 16.66 -10.93 9.42
CA SER A 179 15.52 -10.65 8.55
C SER A 179 15.94 -10.18 7.15
N HIS A 180 14.94 -9.99 6.28
CA HIS A 180 15.11 -9.42 4.94
C HIS A 180 14.79 -7.91 4.90
N GLY A 181 14.95 -7.21 6.03
CA GLY A 181 14.75 -5.77 6.18
C GLY A 181 13.67 -5.40 7.20
N CYS A 182 12.65 -6.25 7.37
CA CYS A 182 11.61 -6.04 8.40
C CYS A 182 12.17 -6.15 9.82
N VAL A 183 11.44 -5.61 10.79
CA VAL A 183 11.81 -5.65 12.21
C VAL A 183 10.93 -6.70 12.88
N ARG A 184 11.54 -7.82 13.26
CA ARG A 184 10.82 -8.96 13.83
C ARG A 184 10.80 -8.87 15.36
N LEU A 185 9.62 -8.98 15.95
CA LEU A 185 9.39 -9.11 17.38
C LEU A 185 9.04 -10.57 17.73
N GLY A 186 9.35 -10.96 18.96
CA GLY A 186 8.92 -12.25 19.51
C GLY A 186 7.40 -12.36 19.74
N VAL A 187 6.96 -13.59 20.02
CA VAL A 187 5.57 -13.89 20.40
C VAL A 187 5.24 -13.23 21.72
N GLY A 188 4.17 -12.42 21.76
CA GLY A 188 3.81 -11.61 22.93
C GLY A 188 4.17 -10.13 22.71
N PRO A 189 5.47 -9.74 22.72
CA PRO A 189 5.90 -8.38 22.42
C PRO A 189 5.30 -7.80 21.15
N ALA A 190 5.21 -8.57 20.07
CA ALA A 190 4.62 -8.11 18.81
C ALA A 190 3.18 -7.61 18.99
N LYS A 191 2.36 -8.35 19.74
CA LYS A 191 0.98 -7.96 20.05
C LYS A 191 0.93 -6.72 20.95
N ILE A 192 1.77 -6.67 21.98
CA ILE A 192 1.82 -5.55 22.93
C ILE A 192 2.15 -4.25 22.18
N VAL A 193 3.21 -4.25 21.39
CA VAL A 193 3.62 -3.08 20.59
C VAL A 193 2.56 -2.73 19.56
N TYR A 194 1.97 -3.74 18.89
CA TYR A 194 0.90 -3.52 17.92
C TYR A 194 -0.32 -2.88 18.57
N ASP A 195 -0.80 -3.35 19.71
CA ASP A 195 -1.98 -2.78 20.38
C ASP A 195 -1.68 -1.37 20.92
N TRP A 196 -0.46 -1.14 21.41
CA TRP A 196 -0.02 0.14 21.97
C TRP A 196 0.16 1.23 20.90
N ALA A 197 0.70 0.88 19.73
CA ALA A 197 1.01 1.84 18.67
C ALA A 197 -0.24 2.25 17.87
N ASP A 198 -0.38 3.53 17.58
CA ASP A 198 -1.43 4.08 16.73
C ASP A 198 -0.94 4.27 15.29
N ILE A 199 -1.86 4.33 14.32
CA ILE A 199 -1.49 4.80 12.99
C ILE A 199 -0.99 6.24 13.11
N GLY A 200 0.20 6.51 12.60
CA GLY A 200 0.89 7.79 12.75
C GLY A 200 1.91 7.84 13.88
N THR A 201 2.00 6.83 14.76
CA THR A 201 3.08 6.74 15.76
C THR A 201 4.44 6.84 15.07
N ARG A 202 5.30 7.76 15.55
CA ARG A 202 6.65 7.99 15.01
C ARG A 202 7.53 6.79 15.29
N VAL A 203 8.31 6.38 14.30
CA VAL A 203 9.27 5.28 14.40
C VAL A 203 10.64 5.81 14.00
N ILE A 204 11.62 5.73 14.88
CA ILE A 204 13.00 6.16 14.63
C ILE A 204 13.86 4.91 14.59
N ILE A 205 14.64 4.75 13.53
CA ILE A 205 15.61 3.66 13.40
C ILE A 205 17.01 4.27 13.43
N GLN A 206 17.84 3.82 14.37
CA GLN A 206 19.19 4.35 14.61
C GLN A 206 20.22 3.22 14.71
N GLU A 207 21.50 3.56 14.57
CA GLU A 207 22.64 2.65 14.77
C GLU A 207 23.27 2.84 16.14
#